data_AF-A0A246SXY8-F1
#
_entry.id   AF-A0A246SXY8-F1
#
_cell.length_a   1.000
_cell.length_b   1.000
_cell.length_c   1.000
_cell.angle_alpha   90.00
_cell.angle_beta   90.00
_cell.angle_gamma   90.00
#
_symmetry.space_group_name_H-M   'P 1'
#
loop_
_entity.id
_entity.type
_entity.pdbx_description
1 polymer ?
#
loop_
_entity_poly.entity_id
_entity_poly.type
_entity_poly.pdbx_seq_one_letter_code
_entity_poly.pdbx_strand_id
1 'polypeptide(L)'
;MSVQPQTIASNAEGLSMMRLPKQLLHVPVTMAIFAAAVAFLANSFWLSAATSAVALSLSVAGLAILYGQLGLVSLCQFALVGVGGWVTLRVGHAFRPPFEVSLLAGGIVASAVGLAFGVPALRLRGLYLALVTLMLAGAFQIVISAWGFPDGGPGFLGRADGSGREMLARPVVADGEVAYFLYVCVAAAIGLLIAQWHKLARPGRAWALIRKGETVAVASGVNVLVYKAWAFALSGLLAGLAGGLLAGNVGQLDGRAFGAFESLNLFALAIVGGVFNWYGALIAGLLLRAVPALLTDLGIDGYVTIGIFGIALFHALATAPAGIAGQIAALIARLNGGLSRGRGR
;
A
#
# COMPACT_ATOMS: atom_id res chain seq x y z
N MET A 1 62.97 -20.64 -22.56
CA MET A 1 61.73 -21.12 -23.22
C MET A 1 61.08 -22.12 -22.29
N SER A 2 60.14 -21.67 -21.45
CA SER A 2 59.31 -22.56 -20.61
C SER A 2 58.11 -21.74 -20.13
N VAL A 3 57.03 -21.80 -20.91
CA VAL A 3 55.73 -21.22 -20.58
C VAL A 3 55.13 -22.05 -19.42
N GLN A 4 54.89 -21.43 -18.27
CA GLN A 4 54.05 -22.04 -17.23
C GLN A 4 52.57 -21.69 -17.50
N PRO A 5 51.65 -22.67 -17.42
CA PRO A 5 50.22 -22.42 -17.59
C PRO A 5 49.62 -21.98 -16.25
N GLN A 6 49.41 -20.68 -16.07
CA GLN A 6 48.49 -20.17 -15.03
C GLN A 6 47.13 -19.93 -15.65
N THR A 7 46.32 -20.98 -15.70
CA THR A 7 44.90 -20.86 -16.06
C THR A 7 44.09 -21.82 -15.22
N ILE A 8 43.02 -21.27 -14.61
CA ILE A 8 41.87 -21.94 -14.00
C ILE A 8 42.02 -22.36 -12.53
N ALA A 9 42.15 -21.40 -11.61
CA ALA A 9 41.81 -21.65 -10.20
C ALA A 9 41.27 -20.43 -9.41
N SER A 10 41.06 -19.25 -10.03
CA SER A 10 40.65 -18.04 -9.28
C SER A 10 39.20 -17.59 -9.47
N ASN A 11 38.38 -18.31 -10.24
CA ASN A 11 37.00 -17.87 -10.55
C ASN A 11 35.90 -18.59 -9.77
N ALA A 12 36.24 -19.33 -8.70
CA ALA A 12 35.24 -20.00 -7.85
C ALA A 12 34.82 -19.19 -6.60
N GLU A 13 35.39 -18.00 -6.36
CA GLU A 13 34.99 -17.10 -5.26
C GLU A 13 33.94 -16.04 -5.68
N GLY A 14 33.38 -16.17 -6.89
CA GLY A 14 32.39 -15.24 -7.46
C GLY A 14 30.92 -15.53 -7.12
N LEU A 15 30.63 -16.52 -6.28
CA LEU A 15 29.28 -16.72 -5.72
C LEU A 15 29.20 -16.00 -4.38
N SER A 16 29.34 -14.67 -4.41
CA SER A 16 28.89 -13.85 -3.30
C SER A 16 27.39 -14.10 -3.13
N MET A 17 27.03 -14.94 -2.16
CA MET A 17 25.65 -15.05 -1.69
C MET A 17 25.14 -13.63 -1.53
N MET A 18 24.14 -13.23 -2.34
CA MET A 18 23.41 -11.99 -2.16
C MET A 18 22.80 -12.05 -0.75
N ARG A 19 23.55 -11.58 0.25
CA ARG A 19 23.06 -11.46 1.61
C ARG A 19 21.96 -10.41 1.53
N LEU A 20 20.71 -10.87 1.50
CA LEU A 20 19.54 -10.00 1.62
C LEU A 20 19.80 -9.09 2.82
N PRO A 21 19.68 -7.76 2.67
CA PRO A 21 19.87 -6.85 3.79
C PRO A 21 18.92 -7.28 4.91
N LYS A 22 19.45 -7.42 6.14
CA LYS A 22 18.69 -7.90 7.32
C LYS A 22 17.36 -7.14 7.51
N GLN A 23 17.30 -5.90 7.05
CA GLN A 23 16.11 -5.05 7.05
C GLN A 23 14.92 -5.62 6.24
N LEU A 24 15.16 -6.41 5.18
CA LEU A 24 14.10 -7.06 4.42
C LEU A 24 13.48 -8.23 5.18
N LEU A 25 14.24 -8.89 6.07
CA LEU A 25 13.73 -10.00 6.88
C LEU A 25 12.73 -9.55 7.95
N HIS A 26 12.79 -8.27 8.37
CA HIS A 26 11.90 -7.76 9.41
C HIS A 26 10.44 -7.68 8.92
N VAL A 27 10.21 -7.46 7.62
CA VAL A 27 8.86 -7.34 7.04
C VAL A 27 8.05 -8.64 7.18
N PRO A 28 8.51 -9.81 6.69
CA PRO A 28 7.74 -11.04 6.82
C PRO A 28 7.63 -11.51 8.28
N VAL A 29 8.65 -11.30 9.11
CA VAL A 29 8.61 -11.70 10.53
C VAL A 29 7.56 -10.92 11.30
N THR A 30 7.53 -9.60 11.15
CA THR A 30 6.50 -8.78 11.81
C THR A 30 5.09 -9.06 11.28
N MET A 31 4.94 -9.28 9.98
CA MET A 31 3.66 -9.69 9.38
C MET A 31 3.21 -11.05 9.90
N ALA A 32 4.10 -12.03 10.04
CA ALA A 32 3.77 -13.34 10.59
C ALA A 32 3.35 -13.25 12.06
N ILE A 33 4.06 -12.47 12.88
CA ILE A 33 3.71 -12.26 14.29
C ILE A 33 2.34 -11.56 14.40
N PHE A 34 2.12 -10.51 13.61
CA PHE A 34 0.84 -9.80 13.58
C PHE A 34 -0.30 -10.71 13.13
N ALA A 35 -0.10 -11.47 12.05
CA ALA A 35 -1.10 -12.39 11.51
C ALA A 35 -1.45 -13.48 12.52
N ALA A 36 -0.46 -14.08 13.18
CA ALA A 36 -0.69 -15.08 14.22
C ALA A 36 -1.50 -14.47 15.39
N ALA A 37 -1.09 -13.30 15.89
CA ALA A 37 -1.79 -12.64 16.99
C ALA A 37 -3.27 -12.39 16.65
N VAL A 38 -3.56 -11.78 15.50
CA VAL A 38 -4.93 -11.48 15.10
C VAL A 38 -5.74 -12.76 14.83
N ALA A 39 -5.16 -13.77 14.18
CA ALA A 39 -5.86 -15.02 13.87
C ALA A 39 -6.29 -15.79 15.12
N PHE A 40 -5.52 -15.72 16.22
CA PHE A 40 -5.88 -16.39 17.48
C PHE A 40 -6.85 -15.59 18.36
N LEU A 41 -6.83 -14.26 18.26
CA LEU A 41 -7.55 -13.38 19.20
C LEU A 41 -8.84 -12.77 18.62
N ALA A 42 -8.97 -12.67 17.29
CA ALA A 42 -10.04 -11.92 16.66
C ALA A 42 -11.29 -12.76 16.35
N ASN A 43 -12.46 -12.17 16.57
CA ASN A 43 -13.74 -12.68 16.04
C ASN A 43 -13.92 -12.27 14.56
N SER A 44 -14.97 -12.76 13.89
CA SER A 44 -15.27 -12.46 12.48
C SER A 44 -15.31 -10.97 12.12
N PHE A 45 -15.88 -10.14 13.01
CA PHE A 45 -15.94 -8.69 12.81
C PHE A 45 -14.54 -8.06 12.81
N TRP A 46 -13.75 -8.35 13.84
CA TRP A 46 -12.38 -7.86 13.97
C TRP A 46 -11.47 -8.41 12.89
N LEU A 47 -11.69 -9.64 12.43
CA LEU A 47 -10.94 -10.28 11.37
C LEU A 47 -11.22 -9.61 10.01
N SER A 48 -12.47 -9.28 9.70
CA SER A 48 -12.81 -8.50 8.51
C SER A 48 -12.22 -7.08 8.57
N ALA A 49 -12.28 -6.41 9.73
CA ALA A 49 -11.67 -5.10 9.93
C ALA A 49 -10.14 -5.14 9.75
N ALA A 50 -9.47 -6.14 10.34
CA ALA A 50 -8.04 -6.34 10.21
C ALA A 50 -7.63 -6.68 8.77
N THR A 51 -8.43 -7.50 8.07
CA THR A 51 -8.20 -7.84 6.66
C THR A 51 -8.22 -6.58 5.79
N SER A 52 -9.23 -5.72 5.96
CA SER A 52 -9.29 -4.44 5.25
C SER A 52 -8.14 -3.49 5.64
N ALA A 53 -7.72 -3.48 6.91
CA ALA A 53 -6.58 -2.69 7.38
C ALA A 53 -5.27 -3.12 6.69
N VAL A 54 -5.01 -4.43 6.64
CA VAL A 54 -3.82 -5.01 6.02
C VAL A 54 -3.84 -4.79 4.51
N ALA A 55 -4.98 -4.95 3.84
CA ALA A 55 -5.12 -4.63 2.42
C ALA A 55 -4.79 -3.14 2.16
N LEU A 56 -5.36 -2.21 2.92
CA LEU A 56 -5.09 -0.77 2.77
C LEU A 56 -3.65 -0.38 3.12
N SER A 57 -2.92 -1.18 3.91
CA SER A 57 -1.50 -0.94 4.16
C SER A 57 -0.65 -0.97 2.87
N LEU A 58 -1.03 -1.76 1.86
CA LEU A 58 -0.38 -1.76 0.55
C LEU A 58 -0.57 -0.41 -0.16
N SER A 59 -1.79 0.12 -0.11
CA SER A 59 -2.11 1.44 -0.62
C SER A 59 -1.29 2.53 0.08
N VAL A 60 -1.16 2.47 1.41
CA VAL A 60 -0.30 3.38 2.16
C VAL A 60 1.18 3.21 1.79
N ALA A 61 1.65 1.99 1.54
CA ALA A 61 3.03 1.75 1.10
C ALA A 61 3.33 2.39 -0.25
N GLY A 62 2.40 2.32 -1.21
CA GLY A 62 2.50 3.04 -2.48
C GLY A 62 2.57 4.55 -2.28
N LEU A 63 1.69 5.09 -1.43
CA LEU A 63 1.71 6.51 -1.07
C LEU A 63 3.04 6.91 -0.39
N ALA A 64 3.58 6.05 0.47
CA ALA A 64 4.84 6.29 1.16
C ALA A 64 6.05 6.35 0.20
N ILE A 65 5.98 5.70 -0.95
CA ILE A 65 6.97 5.87 -2.02
C ILE A 65 6.86 7.27 -2.61
N LEU A 66 5.66 7.71 -3.01
CA LEU A 66 5.44 9.02 -3.61
C LEU A 66 5.81 10.17 -2.65
N TYR A 67 5.24 10.17 -1.45
CA TYR A 67 5.47 11.26 -0.50
C TYR A 67 6.81 11.10 0.23
N GLY A 68 7.11 9.89 0.71
CA GLY A 68 8.29 9.66 1.55
C GLY A 68 9.61 9.68 0.80
N GLN A 69 9.64 9.18 -0.44
CA GLN A 69 10.88 9.12 -1.22
C GLN A 69 11.02 10.30 -2.18
N LEU A 70 9.94 10.71 -2.87
CA LEU A 70 9.99 11.79 -3.86
C LEU A 70 9.52 13.15 -3.33
N GLY A 71 8.81 13.20 -2.20
CA GLY A 71 8.19 14.44 -1.71
C GLY A 71 6.95 14.85 -2.50
N LEU A 72 6.37 13.95 -3.29
CA LEU A 72 5.18 14.21 -4.09
C LEU A 72 3.92 13.90 -3.27
N VAL A 73 3.09 14.91 -3.04
CA VAL A 73 1.78 14.75 -2.41
C VAL A 73 0.81 14.19 -3.45
N SER A 74 0.29 12.98 -3.20
CA SER A 74 -0.71 12.34 -4.05
C SER A 74 -1.96 12.05 -3.25
N LEU A 75 -3.07 12.67 -3.66
CA LEU A 75 -4.40 12.54 -3.07
C LEU A 75 -5.37 11.74 -3.96
N CYS A 76 -4.84 10.84 -4.79
CA CYS A 76 -5.63 9.95 -5.66
C CYS A 76 -5.62 8.48 -5.24
N GLN A 77 -5.07 8.17 -4.07
CA GLN A 77 -4.76 6.79 -3.72
C GLN A 77 -6.01 5.91 -3.62
N PHE A 78 -7.10 6.39 -3.01
CA PHE A 78 -8.35 5.63 -2.95
C PHE A 78 -9.02 5.48 -4.33
N ALA A 79 -8.80 6.41 -5.26
CA ALA A 79 -9.25 6.24 -6.64
C ALA A 79 -8.50 5.08 -7.31
N LEU A 80 -7.19 4.95 -7.10
CA LEU A 80 -6.40 3.83 -7.62
C LEU A 80 -6.79 2.49 -6.96
N VAL A 81 -7.12 2.50 -5.67
CA VAL A 81 -7.72 1.35 -4.97
C VAL A 81 -9.06 0.99 -5.64
N GLY A 82 -9.92 1.98 -5.89
CA GLY A 82 -11.20 1.79 -6.55
C GLY A 82 -11.06 1.20 -7.97
N VAL A 83 -10.12 1.69 -8.78
CA VAL A 83 -9.81 1.14 -10.10
C VAL A 83 -9.43 -0.34 -9.99
N GLY A 84 -8.51 -0.69 -9.08
CA GLY A 84 -8.09 -2.08 -8.90
C GLY A 84 -9.23 -3.00 -8.43
N GLY A 85 -10.05 -2.53 -7.49
CA GLY A 85 -11.23 -3.26 -7.03
C GLY A 85 -12.27 -3.45 -8.13
N TRP A 86 -12.55 -2.40 -8.90
CA TRP A 86 -13.50 -2.45 -10.02
C TRP A 86 -13.06 -3.45 -11.09
N VAL A 87 -11.78 -3.42 -11.49
CA VAL A 87 -11.23 -4.35 -12.48
C VAL A 87 -11.21 -5.79 -11.94
N THR A 88 -10.83 -5.98 -10.66
CA THR A 88 -10.80 -7.31 -10.03
C THR A 88 -12.20 -7.93 -10.03
N LEU A 89 -13.22 -7.17 -9.63
CA LEU A 89 -14.63 -7.61 -9.68
C LEU A 89 -15.08 -7.89 -11.12
N ARG A 90 -14.73 -7.00 -12.05
CA ARG A 90 -15.12 -7.13 -13.45
C ARG A 90 -14.57 -8.40 -14.09
N VAL A 91 -13.28 -8.65 -13.91
CA VAL A 91 -12.60 -9.85 -14.44
C VAL A 91 -13.10 -11.11 -13.72
N GLY A 92 -13.28 -11.04 -12.40
CA GLY A 92 -13.80 -12.12 -11.58
C GLY A 92 -15.18 -12.60 -12.02
N HIS A 93 -16.12 -11.68 -12.24
CA HIS A 93 -17.47 -12.05 -12.68
C HIS A 93 -17.54 -12.39 -14.17
N ALA A 94 -16.77 -11.72 -15.03
CA ALA A 94 -16.86 -11.93 -16.49
C ALA A 94 -16.23 -13.24 -16.96
N PHE A 95 -15.04 -13.57 -16.45
CA PHE A 95 -14.25 -14.72 -16.93
C PHE A 95 -14.11 -15.85 -15.91
N ARG A 96 -14.50 -15.60 -14.65
CA ARG A 96 -14.32 -16.53 -13.51
C ARG A 96 -12.91 -17.17 -13.45
N PRO A 97 -11.81 -16.41 -13.64
CA PRO A 97 -10.48 -16.97 -13.50
C PRO A 97 -10.13 -17.14 -12.01
N PRO A 98 -9.00 -17.81 -11.70
CA PRO A 98 -8.47 -17.81 -10.34
C PRO A 98 -8.33 -16.39 -9.78
N PHE A 99 -8.60 -16.22 -8.49
CA PHE A 99 -8.64 -14.91 -7.82
C PHE A 99 -7.35 -14.11 -8.04
N GLU A 100 -6.20 -14.78 -8.09
CA GLU A 100 -4.87 -14.21 -8.30
C GLU A 100 -4.76 -13.52 -9.65
N VAL A 101 -5.38 -14.09 -10.69
CA VAL A 101 -5.38 -13.49 -12.05
C VAL A 101 -6.21 -12.21 -12.05
N SER A 102 -7.39 -12.24 -11.43
CA SER A 102 -8.24 -11.04 -11.27
C SER A 102 -7.54 -9.95 -10.46
N LEU A 103 -6.87 -10.34 -9.37
CA LEU A 103 -6.12 -9.45 -8.50
C LEU A 103 -4.95 -8.78 -9.24
N LEU A 104 -4.17 -9.56 -9.99
CA LEU A 104 -3.06 -9.05 -10.78
C LEU A 104 -3.55 -8.15 -11.93
N ALA A 105 -4.66 -8.51 -12.59
CA ALA A 105 -5.27 -7.65 -13.60
C ALA A 105 -5.67 -6.29 -13.00
N GLY A 106 -6.29 -6.29 -11.81
CA GLY A 106 -6.62 -5.07 -11.08
C GLY A 106 -5.39 -4.23 -10.74
N GLY A 107 -4.33 -4.86 -10.24
CA GLY A 107 -3.06 -4.20 -9.96
C GLY A 107 -2.41 -3.59 -11.20
N ILE A 108 -2.37 -4.32 -12.32
CA ILE A 108 -1.75 -3.87 -13.58
C ILE A 108 -2.53 -2.69 -14.17
N VAL A 109 -3.87 -2.77 -14.21
CA VAL A 109 -4.69 -1.66 -14.72
C VAL A 109 -4.57 -0.43 -13.81
N ALA A 110 -4.58 -0.60 -12.49
CA ALA A 110 -4.36 0.51 -11.57
C ALA A 110 -2.95 1.10 -11.70
N SER A 111 -1.93 0.28 -12.01
CA SER A 111 -0.58 0.75 -12.33
C SER A 111 -0.56 1.59 -13.61
N ALA A 112 -1.24 1.13 -14.67
CA ALA A 112 -1.36 1.87 -15.93
C ALA A 112 -2.12 3.19 -15.76
N VAL A 113 -3.23 3.19 -15.00
CA VAL A 113 -3.98 4.41 -14.66
C VAL A 113 -3.15 5.33 -13.78
N GLY A 114 -2.43 4.80 -12.79
CA GLY A 114 -1.50 5.55 -11.96
C GLY A 114 -0.38 6.18 -12.77
N LEU A 115 0.18 5.47 -13.76
CA LEU A 115 1.16 6.01 -14.71
C LEU A 115 0.56 7.13 -15.56
N ALA A 116 -0.65 6.93 -16.09
CA ALA A 116 -1.37 7.94 -16.88
C ALA A 116 -1.63 9.22 -16.06
N PHE A 117 -2.06 9.06 -14.79
CA PHE A 117 -2.22 10.16 -13.83
C PHE A 117 -0.89 10.77 -13.38
N GLY A 118 0.18 9.97 -13.46
CA GLY A 118 1.56 10.40 -13.25
C GLY A 118 2.03 11.37 -14.34
N VAL A 119 1.53 11.27 -15.59
CA VAL A 119 1.99 12.14 -16.69
C VAL A 119 1.76 13.64 -16.41
N PRO A 120 0.55 14.10 -16.00
CA PRO A 120 0.37 15.47 -15.51
C PRO A 120 1.26 15.80 -14.31
N ALA A 121 1.45 14.83 -13.41
CA ALA A 121 2.25 15.01 -12.21
C ALA A 121 3.74 15.25 -12.48
N LEU A 122 4.24 14.83 -13.64
CA LEU A 122 5.63 15.11 -14.05
C LEU A 122 5.87 16.60 -14.29
N ARG A 123 4.82 17.39 -14.55
CA ARG A 123 4.90 18.82 -14.86
C ARG A 123 4.60 19.74 -13.66
N LEU A 124 3.99 19.22 -12.60
CA LEU A 124 3.49 19.99 -11.46
C LEU A 124 4.30 19.71 -10.19
N ARG A 125 4.30 20.67 -9.25
CA ARG A 125 5.04 20.56 -7.99
C ARG A 125 4.21 20.98 -6.79
N GLY A 126 4.53 20.38 -5.63
CA GLY A 126 3.97 20.76 -4.34
C GLY A 126 2.44 20.74 -4.32
N LEU A 127 1.85 21.86 -3.92
CA LEU A 127 0.41 22.01 -3.76
C LEU A 127 -0.37 21.81 -5.07
N TYR A 128 0.17 22.25 -6.22
CA TYR A 128 -0.49 22.08 -7.50
C TYR A 128 -0.68 20.60 -7.85
N LEU A 129 0.32 19.77 -7.55
CA LEU A 129 0.19 18.33 -7.74
C LEU A 129 -0.87 17.74 -6.82
N ALA A 130 -0.90 18.15 -5.54
CA ALA A 130 -1.89 17.69 -4.58
C ALA A 130 -3.32 18.01 -5.07
N LEU A 131 -3.56 19.25 -5.52
CA LEU A 131 -4.85 19.68 -6.06
C LEU A 131 -5.27 18.89 -7.30
N VAL A 132 -4.36 18.66 -8.25
CA VAL A 132 -4.67 17.88 -9.46
C VAL A 132 -4.98 16.43 -9.12
N THR A 133 -4.23 15.81 -8.21
CA THR A 133 -4.54 14.42 -7.78
C THR A 133 -5.85 14.30 -7.02
N LEU A 134 -6.22 15.33 -6.25
CA LEU A 134 -7.53 15.40 -5.59
C LEU A 134 -8.67 15.53 -6.61
N MET A 135 -8.50 16.38 -7.63
CA MET A 135 -9.44 16.51 -8.74
C MET A 135 -9.59 15.20 -9.53
N LEU A 136 -8.48 14.48 -9.77
CA LEU A 136 -8.50 13.16 -10.41
C LEU A 136 -9.27 12.13 -9.57
N ALA A 137 -9.13 12.16 -8.24
CA ALA A 137 -9.94 11.32 -7.36
C ALA A 137 -11.44 11.63 -7.47
N GLY A 138 -11.80 12.92 -7.50
CA GLY A 138 -13.17 13.37 -7.72
C GLY A 138 -13.72 12.95 -9.09
N ALA A 139 -12.91 13.08 -10.15
CA ALA A 139 -13.27 12.65 -11.50
C ALA A 139 -13.52 11.14 -11.56
N PHE A 140 -12.66 10.33 -10.93
CA PHE A 140 -12.89 8.90 -10.79
C PHE A 140 -14.21 8.60 -10.08
N GLN A 141 -14.52 9.31 -8.98
CA GLN A 141 -15.76 9.12 -8.25
C GLN A 141 -17.00 9.43 -9.11
N ILE A 142 -16.96 10.47 -9.95
CA ILE A 142 -18.06 10.80 -10.87
C ILE A 142 -18.23 9.68 -11.91
N VAL A 143 -17.13 9.25 -12.54
CA VAL A 143 -17.16 8.19 -13.56
C VAL A 143 -17.71 6.89 -12.96
N ILE A 144 -17.24 6.50 -11.78
CA ILE A 144 -17.63 5.24 -11.16
C ILE A 144 -19.06 5.29 -10.61
N SER A 145 -19.55 6.46 -10.21
CA SER A 145 -20.95 6.64 -9.81
C SER A 145 -21.90 6.53 -11.01
N ALA A 146 -21.47 6.96 -12.20
CA ALA A 146 -22.24 6.80 -13.42
C ALA A 146 -22.21 5.35 -13.95
N TRP A 147 -21.03 4.71 -13.92
CA TRP A 147 -20.81 3.38 -14.46
C TRP A 147 -21.15 2.25 -13.49
N GLY A 148 -21.19 2.53 -12.19
CA GLY A 148 -21.41 1.55 -11.14
C GLY A 148 -20.27 0.54 -10.99
N PHE A 149 -20.24 -0.12 -9.84
CA PHE A 149 -19.40 -1.30 -9.65
C PHE A 149 -20.11 -2.55 -10.21
N PRO A 150 -19.35 -3.60 -10.57
CA PRO A 150 -19.94 -4.89 -10.88
C PRO A 150 -20.52 -5.50 -9.59
N ASP A 151 -21.80 -5.86 -9.63
CA ASP A 151 -22.58 -6.38 -8.50
C ASP A 151 -22.83 -7.91 -8.62
N GLY A 152 -22.05 -8.59 -9.46
CA GLY A 152 -22.13 -10.04 -9.66
C GLY A 152 -23.28 -10.53 -10.53
N GLY A 153 -23.87 -9.68 -11.36
CA GLY A 153 -24.87 -10.10 -12.35
C GLY A 153 -24.29 -10.71 -13.62
N PRO A 154 -25.13 -11.32 -14.48
CA PRO A 154 -24.70 -11.94 -15.72
C PRO A 154 -24.23 -10.92 -16.76
N GLY A 155 -23.40 -11.37 -17.70
CA GLY A 155 -22.92 -10.58 -18.83
C GLY A 155 -21.76 -9.64 -18.49
N PHE A 156 -21.26 -8.95 -19.52
CA PHE A 156 -20.05 -8.12 -19.39
C PHE A 156 -20.20 -6.99 -18.38
N LEU A 157 -21.41 -6.44 -18.20
CA LEU A 157 -21.67 -5.33 -17.27
C LEU A 157 -21.64 -5.74 -15.81
N GLY A 158 -21.81 -7.04 -15.50
CA GLY A 158 -21.77 -7.55 -14.13
C GLY A 158 -22.86 -6.99 -13.21
N ARG A 159 -23.95 -6.42 -13.76
CA ARG A 159 -25.04 -5.85 -12.96
C ARG A 159 -26.17 -6.84 -12.83
N ALA A 160 -26.56 -7.14 -11.59
CA ALA A 160 -27.66 -8.05 -11.32
C ALA A 160 -28.98 -7.30 -11.40
N ASP A 161 -29.88 -7.74 -12.28
CA ASP A 161 -31.26 -7.23 -12.38
C ASP A 161 -32.15 -7.87 -11.29
N GLY A 162 -31.78 -7.71 -10.01
CA GLY A 162 -32.55 -8.22 -8.88
C GLY A 162 -31.71 -8.82 -7.74
N SER A 163 -32.23 -9.87 -7.09
CA SER A 163 -31.67 -10.50 -5.88
C SER A 163 -30.54 -11.51 -6.14
N GLY A 164 -30.22 -11.82 -7.40
CA GLY A 164 -29.18 -12.78 -7.79
C GLY A 164 -27.76 -12.20 -7.83
N ARG A 165 -27.32 -11.57 -6.74
CA ARG A 165 -25.97 -11.00 -6.64
C ARG A 165 -24.97 -12.07 -6.24
N GLU A 166 -24.08 -12.47 -7.16
CA GLU A 166 -22.96 -13.36 -6.82
C GLU A 166 -21.87 -12.55 -6.10
N MET A 167 -21.39 -13.06 -4.96
CA MET A 167 -20.20 -12.53 -4.30
C MET A 167 -18.96 -12.96 -5.08
N LEU A 168 -17.92 -12.12 -5.08
CA LEU A 168 -16.65 -12.49 -5.69
C LEU A 168 -16.08 -13.74 -5.01
N ALA A 169 -15.77 -14.77 -5.80
CA ALA A 169 -15.15 -15.99 -5.31
C ALA A 169 -13.77 -15.70 -4.72
N ARG A 170 -13.54 -16.19 -3.49
CA ARG A 170 -12.23 -16.16 -2.84
C ARG A 170 -11.28 -17.20 -3.44
N PRO A 171 -9.96 -17.09 -3.23
CA PRO A 171 -9.02 -18.14 -3.59
C PRO A 171 -9.46 -19.49 -3.01
N VAL A 172 -9.27 -20.57 -3.76
CA VAL A 172 -9.62 -21.95 -3.31
C VAL A 172 -8.90 -22.32 -2.01
N VAL A 173 -7.70 -21.78 -1.81
CA VAL A 173 -6.87 -22.00 -0.61
C VAL A 173 -7.36 -21.18 0.61
N ALA A 174 -8.27 -20.23 0.40
CA ALA A 174 -8.59 -19.16 1.36
C ALA A 174 -10.09 -18.85 1.43
N ASP A 175 -10.93 -19.89 1.50
CA ASP A 175 -12.39 -19.74 1.55
C ASP A 175 -12.88 -19.20 2.92
N GLY A 176 -12.35 -19.76 4.01
CA GLY A 176 -12.66 -19.33 5.38
C GLY A 176 -12.08 -17.95 5.72
N GLU A 177 -12.71 -17.24 6.66
CA GLU A 177 -12.30 -15.87 7.04
C GLU A 177 -10.85 -15.80 7.54
N VAL A 178 -10.43 -16.77 8.37
CA VAL A 178 -9.05 -16.84 8.89
C VAL A 178 -8.06 -17.13 7.77
N ALA A 179 -8.40 -18.06 6.87
CA ALA A 179 -7.56 -18.41 5.74
C ALA A 179 -7.41 -17.22 4.77
N TYR A 180 -8.50 -16.48 4.52
CA TYR A 180 -8.48 -15.26 3.72
C TYR A 180 -7.65 -14.14 4.37
N PHE A 181 -7.77 -13.94 5.69
CA PHE A 181 -6.93 -13.00 6.42
C PHE A 181 -5.43 -13.35 6.28
N LEU A 182 -5.06 -14.62 6.46
CA LEU A 182 -3.68 -15.08 6.29
C LEU A 182 -3.19 -14.87 4.85
N TYR A 183 -4.03 -15.18 3.85
CA TYR A 183 -3.73 -14.91 2.44
C TYR A 183 -3.45 -13.42 2.19
N VAL A 184 -4.29 -12.52 2.73
CA VAL A 184 -4.10 -11.07 2.64
C VAL A 184 -2.82 -10.62 3.34
N CYS A 185 -2.47 -11.19 4.49
CA CYS A 185 -1.19 -10.92 5.17
C CYS A 185 0.01 -11.33 4.33
N VAL A 186 -0.04 -12.49 3.65
CA VAL A 186 1.04 -12.92 2.73
C VAL A 186 1.13 -11.99 1.53
N ALA A 187 0.01 -11.67 0.89
CA ALA A 187 -0.02 -10.73 -0.24
C ALA A 187 0.50 -9.34 0.15
N ALA A 188 0.11 -8.85 1.33
CA ALA A 188 0.60 -7.59 1.88
C ALA A 188 2.10 -7.64 2.20
N ALA A 189 2.60 -8.73 2.79
CA ALA A 189 4.01 -8.92 3.06
C ALA A 189 4.84 -8.89 1.76
N ILE A 190 4.37 -9.54 0.69
CA ILE A 190 5.02 -9.51 -0.62
C ILE A 190 5.04 -8.08 -1.18
N GLY A 191 3.91 -7.37 -1.17
CA GLY A 191 3.85 -6.00 -1.69
C GLY A 191 4.72 -5.02 -0.88
N LEU A 192 4.75 -5.15 0.45
CA LEU A 192 5.64 -4.37 1.33
C LEU A 192 7.12 -4.70 1.10
N LEU A 193 7.46 -5.97 0.86
CA LEU A 193 8.80 -6.39 0.48
C LEU A 193 9.22 -5.78 -0.86
N ILE A 194 8.34 -5.81 -1.86
CA ILE A 194 8.59 -5.17 -3.16
C ILE A 194 8.83 -3.66 -2.96
N ALA A 195 7.99 -2.97 -2.20
CA ALA A 195 8.15 -1.56 -1.91
C ALA A 195 9.49 -1.26 -1.21
N GLN A 196 9.84 -2.05 -0.19
CA GLN A 196 11.08 -1.87 0.56
C GLN A 196 12.32 -2.21 -0.28
N TRP A 197 12.26 -3.22 -1.13
CA TRP A 197 13.33 -3.58 -2.05
C TRP A 197 13.61 -2.44 -3.04
N HIS A 198 12.58 -1.83 -3.62
CA HIS A 198 12.72 -0.66 -4.50
C HIS A 198 13.33 0.55 -3.78
N LYS A 199 12.96 0.78 -2.50
CA LYS A 199 13.56 1.85 -1.66
C LYS A 199 15.05 1.63 -1.38
N LEU A 200 15.50 0.38 -1.26
CA LEU A 200 16.91 0.05 -1.00
C LEU A 200 17.74 -0.05 -2.31
N ALA A 201 17.09 -0.34 -3.42
CA ALA A 201 17.71 -0.51 -4.72
C ALA A 201 18.07 0.83 -5.41
N ARG A 202 18.49 0.74 -6.68
CA ARG A 202 18.80 1.91 -7.53
C ARG A 202 17.65 2.93 -7.60
N PRO A 203 16.36 2.52 -7.74
CA PRO A 203 15.23 3.45 -7.76
C PRO A 203 15.15 4.34 -6.51
N GLY A 204 15.32 3.76 -5.32
CA GLY A 204 15.31 4.52 -4.07
C GLY A 204 16.37 5.62 -4.00
N ARG A 205 17.59 5.35 -4.50
CA ARG A 205 18.65 6.37 -4.55
C ARG A 205 18.30 7.51 -5.52
N ALA A 206 17.74 7.16 -6.68
CA ALA A 206 17.28 8.17 -7.65
C ALA A 206 16.13 9.02 -7.07
N TRP A 207 15.16 8.40 -6.40
CA TRP A 207 14.08 9.12 -5.73
C TRP A 207 14.57 10.06 -4.64
N ALA A 208 15.52 9.61 -3.81
CA ALA A 208 16.12 10.45 -2.78
C ALA A 208 16.85 11.67 -3.37
N LEU A 209 17.51 11.53 -4.53
CA LEU A 209 18.11 12.65 -5.25
C LEU A 209 17.04 13.62 -5.79
N ILE A 210 15.97 13.09 -6.40
CA ILE A 210 14.86 13.90 -6.92
C ILE A 210 14.21 14.72 -5.79
N ARG A 211 14.04 14.13 -4.60
CA ARG A 211 13.48 14.84 -3.43
C ARG A 211 14.36 15.97 -2.91
N LYS A 212 15.69 15.89 -3.07
CA LYS A 212 16.60 17.01 -2.75
C LYS A 212 16.48 18.14 -3.77
N GLY A 213 16.15 17.83 -5.01
CA GLY A 213 15.88 18.79 -6.05
C GLY A 213 16.00 18.16 -7.43
N GLU A 214 15.01 18.42 -8.30
CA GLU A 214 15.00 17.87 -9.66
C GLU A 214 16.21 18.34 -10.47
N THR A 215 16.61 19.61 -10.36
CA THR A 215 17.79 20.16 -11.05
C THR A 215 19.06 19.43 -10.63
N VAL A 216 19.18 19.09 -9.33
CA VAL A 216 20.32 18.35 -8.77
C VAL A 216 20.32 16.91 -9.29
N ALA A 217 19.16 16.27 -9.37
CA ALA A 217 19.02 14.93 -9.91
C ALA A 217 19.39 14.87 -11.41
N VAL A 218 18.92 15.83 -12.22
CA VAL A 218 19.27 15.92 -13.65
C VAL A 218 20.77 16.16 -13.84
N ALA A 219 21.37 17.08 -13.08
CA ALA A 219 22.81 17.33 -13.12
C ALA A 219 23.65 16.10 -12.72
N SER A 220 23.08 15.22 -11.89
CA SER A 220 23.70 13.94 -11.48
C SER A 220 23.44 12.79 -12.46
N GLY A 221 22.86 13.05 -13.64
CA GLY A 221 22.56 12.04 -14.66
C GLY A 221 21.32 11.19 -14.39
N VAL A 222 20.46 11.58 -13.45
CA VAL A 222 19.22 10.84 -13.14
C VAL A 222 18.12 11.24 -14.12
N ASN A 223 17.53 10.26 -14.80
CA ASN A 223 16.33 10.48 -15.60
C ASN A 223 15.10 10.66 -14.69
N VAL A 224 14.82 11.92 -14.31
CA VAL A 224 13.73 12.29 -13.40
C VAL A 224 12.37 11.79 -13.90
N LEU A 225 12.13 11.88 -15.22
CA LEU A 225 10.87 11.47 -15.83
C LEU A 225 10.59 9.98 -15.58
N VAL A 226 11.56 9.12 -15.90
CA VAL A 226 11.45 7.66 -15.76
C VAL A 226 11.27 7.27 -14.30
N TYR A 227 12.05 7.85 -13.38
CA TYR A 227 11.95 7.46 -11.96
C TYR A 227 10.68 7.97 -11.28
N LYS A 228 10.15 9.14 -11.66
CA LYS A 228 8.83 9.57 -11.19
C LYS A 228 7.71 8.69 -11.77
N ALA A 229 7.75 8.41 -13.06
CA ALA A 229 6.79 7.52 -13.73
C ALA A 229 6.78 6.12 -13.09
N TRP A 230 7.97 5.56 -12.81
CA TRP A 230 8.13 4.28 -12.11
C TRP A 230 7.50 4.30 -10.70
N ALA A 231 7.65 5.39 -9.96
CA ALA A 231 7.05 5.52 -8.65
C ALA A 231 5.51 5.59 -8.71
N PHE A 232 4.95 6.29 -9.70
CA PHE A 232 3.50 6.32 -9.93
C PHE A 232 2.96 4.95 -10.34
N ALA A 233 3.65 4.24 -11.23
CA ALA A 233 3.28 2.88 -11.62
C ALA A 233 3.30 1.93 -10.43
N LEU A 234 4.36 1.97 -9.60
CA LEU A 234 4.48 1.11 -8.41
C LEU A 234 3.44 1.46 -7.34
N SER A 235 3.15 2.76 -7.13
CA SER A 235 2.08 3.18 -6.22
C SER A 235 0.71 2.71 -6.70
N GLY A 236 0.42 2.85 -8.00
CA GLY A 236 -0.82 2.36 -8.60
C GLY A 236 -0.97 0.85 -8.53
N LEU A 237 0.13 0.11 -8.72
CA LEU A 237 0.14 -1.36 -8.56
C LEU A 237 -0.26 -1.75 -7.12
N LEU A 238 0.40 -1.18 -6.11
CA LEU A 238 0.13 -1.50 -4.71
C LEU A 238 -1.28 -1.06 -4.27
N ALA A 239 -1.74 0.10 -4.73
CA ALA A 239 -3.12 0.55 -4.49
C ALA A 239 -4.15 -0.36 -5.16
N GLY A 240 -3.91 -0.78 -6.41
CA GLY A 240 -4.81 -1.67 -7.13
C GLY A 240 -4.92 -3.05 -6.50
N LEU A 241 -3.80 -3.61 -6.06
CA LEU A 241 -3.78 -4.86 -5.28
C LEU A 241 -4.59 -4.71 -3.97
N ALA A 242 -4.45 -3.59 -3.26
CA ALA A 242 -5.28 -3.30 -2.08
C ALA A 242 -6.78 -3.34 -2.41
N GLY A 243 -7.17 -2.77 -3.55
CA GLY A 243 -8.56 -2.78 -4.02
C GLY A 243 -9.10 -4.17 -4.31
N GLY A 244 -8.32 -5.01 -4.99
CA GLY A 244 -8.71 -6.40 -5.25
C GLY A 244 -8.82 -7.25 -3.98
N LEU A 245 -7.90 -7.06 -3.02
CA LEU A 245 -7.97 -7.73 -1.72
C LEU A 245 -9.18 -7.26 -0.88
N LEU A 246 -9.56 -5.98 -0.98
CA LEU A 246 -10.80 -5.49 -0.37
C LEU A 246 -12.03 -6.10 -1.04
N ALA A 247 -12.04 -6.26 -2.36
CA ALA A 247 -13.12 -6.91 -3.09
C ALA A 247 -13.34 -8.35 -2.62
N GLY A 248 -12.27 -9.13 -2.41
CA GLY A 248 -12.41 -10.50 -1.88
C GLY A 248 -12.78 -10.56 -0.38
N ASN A 249 -12.53 -9.49 0.38
CA ASN A 249 -12.93 -9.43 1.80
C ASN A 249 -14.44 -9.23 1.93
N VAL A 250 -14.96 -8.19 1.27
CA VAL A 250 -16.37 -7.75 1.38
C VAL A 250 -17.27 -8.46 0.37
N GLY A 251 -16.70 -9.07 -0.67
CA GLY A 251 -17.40 -9.78 -1.74
C GLY A 251 -17.96 -8.87 -2.83
N GLN A 252 -18.36 -7.64 -2.47
CA GLN A 252 -18.80 -6.59 -3.39
C GLN A 252 -18.29 -5.22 -2.91
N LEU A 253 -18.09 -4.30 -3.85
CA LEU A 253 -17.58 -2.97 -3.56
C LEU A 253 -18.58 -1.91 -4.06
N ASP A 254 -18.73 -0.84 -3.29
CA ASP A 254 -19.53 0.33 -3.66
C ASP A 254 -18.60 1.50 -4.02
N GLY A 255 -18.91 2.21 -5.10
CA GLY A 255 -18.14 3.38 -5.54
C GLY A 255 -18.13 4.54 -4.56
N ARG A 256 -19.10 4.60 -3.65
CA ARG A 256 -19.14 5.59 -2.56
C ARG A 256 -17.97 5.46 -1.59
N ALA A 257 -17.37 4.27 -1.48
CA ALA A 257 -16.25 4.00 -0.59
C ALA A 257 -14.89 4.53 -1.13
N PHE A 258 -14.82 4.95 -2.39
CA PHE A 258 -13.56 5.35 -3.06
C PHE A 258 -13.52 6.86 -3.37
N GLY A 259 -14.03 7.67 -2.46
CA GLY A 259 -14.11 9.12 -2.63
C GLY A 259 -12.77 9.85 -2.48
N ALA A 260 -12.75 11.11 -2.94
CA ALA A 260 -11.59 11.99 -2.77
C ALA A 260 -11.26 12.27 -1.28
N PHE A 261 -12.29 12.36 -0.43
CA PHE A 261 -12.12 12.55 1.01
C PHE A 261 -11.38 11.37 1.67
N GLU A 262 -11.65 10.14 1.26
CA GLU A 262 -10.94 8.96 1.76
C GLU A 262 -9.46 8.96 1.35
N SER A 263 -9.14 9.49 0.17
CA SER A 263 -7.74 9.68 -0.23
C SER A 263 -7.01 10.68 0.67
N LEU A 264 -7.70 11.75 1.11
CA LEU A 264 -7.15 12.72 2.05
C LEU A 264 -6.96 12.11 3.44
N ASN A 265 -7.93 11.34 3.94
CA ASN A 265 -7.83 10.62 5.21
C ASN A 265 -6.65 9.63 5.18
N LEU A 266 -6.52 8.84 4.12
CA LEU A 266 -5.41 7.91 3.95
C LEU A 266 -4.07 8.65 3.94
N PHE A 267 -3.99 9.80 3.27
CA PHE A 267 -2.78 10.61 3.25
C PHE A 267 -2.40 11.13 4.64
N ALA A 268 -3.36 11.69 5.36
CA ALA A 268 -3.14 12.21 6.70
C ALA A 268 -2.71 11.09 7.68
N LEU A 269 -3.38 9.94 7.62
CA LEU A 269 -3.03 8.78 8.44
C LEU A 269 -1.72 8.13 8.03
N ALA A 270 -1.33 8.21 6.77
CA ALA A 270 0.00 7.77 6.35
C ALA A 270 1.08 8.61 7.03
N ILE A 271 0.90 9.94 7.10
CA ILE A 271 1.82 10.83 7.81
C ILE A 271 1.85 10.48 9.30
N VAL A 272 0.68 10.34 9.94
CA VAL A 272 0.58 9.96 11.36
C VAL A 272 1.18 8.59 11.63
N GLY A 273 0.90 7.59 10.79
CA GLY A 273 1.47 6.26 10.88
C GLY A 273 2.98 6.27 10.68
N GLY A 274 3.49 7.18 9.84
CA GLY A 274 4.91 7.44 9.61
C GLY A 274 5.40 6.90 8.27
N VAL A 275 5.25 7.72 7.22
CA VAL A 275 5.61 7.41 5.82
C VAL A 275 7.08 6.98 5.61
N PHE A 276 8.01 7.37 6.48
CA PHE A 276 9.42 7.05 6.29
C PHE A 276 9.77 5.59 6.61
N ASN A 277 8.94 4.92 7.42
CA ASN A 277 9.14 3.55 7.87
C ASN A 277 8.14 2.59 7.22
N TRP A 278 8.58 1.37 6.89
CA TRP A 278 7.71 0.39 6.21
C TRP A 278 6.54 -0.06 7.10
N TYR A 279 6.73 -0.19 8.42
CA TYR A 279 5.68 -0.56 9.36
C TYR A 279 4.69 0.58 9.63
N GLY A 280 5.05 1.82 9.27
CA GLY A 280 4.11 2.94 9.30
C GLY A 280 2.93 2.73 8.35
N ALA A 281 3.12 1.98 7.25
CA ALA A 281 2.04 1.62 6.34
C ALA A 281 1.01 0.70 6.99
N LEU A 282 1.47 -0.28 7.79
CA LEU A 282 0.59 -1.15 8.56
C LEU A 282 -0.16 -0.37 9.65
N ILE A 283 0.55 0.48 10.39
CA ILE A 283 -0.06 1.32 11.44
C ILE A 283 -1.14 2.23 10.83
N ALA A 284 -0.86 2.87 9.70
CA ALA A 284 -1.83 3.74 9.03
C ALA A 284 -3.08 2.97 8.56
N GLY A 285 -2.92 1.76 8.00
CA GLY A 285 -4.05 0.89 7.64
C GLY A 285 -4.89 0.48 8.85
N LEU A 286 -4.23 0.15 9.97
CA LEU A 286 -4.90 -0.15 11.24
C LEU A 286 -5.62 1.06 11.80
N LEU A 287 -5.01 2.25 11.80
CA LEU A 287 -5.69 3.48 12.23
C LEU A 287 -6.92 3.77 11.39
N LEU A 288 -6.84 3.56 10.08
CA LEU A 288 -7.95 3.83 9.16
C LEU A 288 -9.13 2.88 9.37
N ARG A 289 -8.91 1.62 9.76
CA ARG A 289 -9.98 0.62 9.83
C ARG A 289 -10.27 0.07 11.22
N ALA A 290 -9.25 -0.18 12.04
CA ALA A 290 -9.41 -0.74 13.37
C ALA A 290 -9.92 0.29 14.38
N VAL A 291 -9.53 1.56 14.28
CA VAL A 291 -10.00 2.60 15.22
C VAL A 291 -11.50 2.88 15.04
N PRO A 292 -12.03 3.13 13.82
CA PRO A 292 -13.48 3.26 13.66
C PRO A 292 -14.24 1.99 14.07
N ALA A 293 -13.67 0.80 13.81
CA ALA A 293 -14.26 -0.47 14.24
C ALA A 293 -14.34 -0.58 15.77
N LEU A 294 -13.29 -0.17 16.49
CA LEU A 294 -13.27 -0.13 17.95
C LEU A 294 -14.34 0.80 18.51
N LEU A 295 -14.46 2.01 17.97
CA LEU A 295 -15.45 2.97 18.43
C LEU A 295 -16.88 2.47 18.17
N THR A 296 -17.09 1.80 17.04
CA THR A 296 -18.36 1.13 16.73
C THR A 296 -18.69 0.01 17.71
N ASP A 297 -17.71 -0.83 18.06
CA ASP A 297 -17.86 -1.92 19.04
C ASP A 297 -18.17 -1.40 20.46
N LEU A 298 -17.65 -0.21 20.80
CA LEU A 298 -17.97 0.51 22.03
C LEU A 298 -19.35 1.19 22.02
N GLY A 299 -20.13 1.04 20.95
CA GLY A 299 -21.47 1.62 20.81
C GLY A 299 -21.49 3.13 20.51
N ILE A 300 -20.36 3.70 20.06
CA ILE A 300 -20.28 5.11 19.68
C ILE A 300 -20.88 5.27 18.28
N ASP A 301 -21.79 6.23 18.14
CA ASP A 301 -22.41 6.57 16.86
C ASP A 301 -21.35 6.90 15.79
N GLY A 302 -21.60 6.48 14.55
CA GLY A 302 -20.69 6.69 13.42
C GLY A 302 -20.40 8.17 13.13
N TYR A 303 -21.36 9.08 13.34
CA TYR A 303 -21.15 10.51 13.16
C TYR A 303 -20.22 11.09 14.23
N VAL A 304 -20.36 10.65 15.48
CA VAL A 304 -19.47 11.06 16.58
C VAL A 304 -18.07 10.49 16.37
N THR A 305 -17.99 9.25 15.88
CA THR A 305 -16.73 8.58 15.52
C THR A 305 -15.91 9.40 14.51
N ILE A 306 -16.54 9.95 13.47
CA ILE A 306 -15.86 10.80 12.48
C ILE A 306 -15.28 12.06 13.14
N GLY A 307 -16.04 12.70 14.04
CA GLY A 307 -15.58 13.88 14.78
C GLY A 307 -14.38 13.60 15.68
N ILE A 308 -14.47 12.55 16.50
CA ILE A 308 -13.37 12.11 17.38
C ILE A 308 -12.13 11.78 16.56
N PHE A 309 -12.30 11.03 15.46
CA PHE A 309 -11.21 10.63 14.59
C PHE A 309 -10.52 11.84 13.94
N GLY A 310 -11.29 12.83 13.46
CA GLY A 310 -10.75 14.06 12.89
C GLY A 310 -9.94 14.89 13.90
N ILE A 311 -10.42 15.01 15.14
CA ILE A 311 -9.70 15.71 16.22
C ILE A 311 -8.41 14.96 16.57
N ALA A 312 -8.48 13.64 16.74
CA ALA A 312 -7.32 12.80 17.05
C ALA A 312 -6.25 12.88 15.94
N LEU A 313 -6.70 12.86 14.69
CA LEU A 313 -5.83 13.01 13.52
C LEU A 313 -5.13 14.39 13.51
N PHE A 314 -5.86 15.47 13.75
CA PHE A 314 -5.28 16.81 13.83
C PHE A 314 -4.27 16.93 14.97
N HIS A 315 -4.60 16.38 16.14
CA HIS A 315 -3.70 16.36 17.29
C HIS A 315 -2.41 15.58 16.99
N ALA A 316 -2.52 14.41 16.35
CA ALA A 316 -1.36 13.60 15.97
C ALA A 316 -0.46 14.31 14.95
N LEU A 317 -1.05 15.00 13.96
CA LEU A 317 -0.30 15.80 12.99
C LEU A 317 0.43 16.98 13.63
N ALA A 318 -0.18 17.62 14.64
CA ALA A 318 0.43 18.76 15.35
C ALA A 318 1.57 18.33 16.30
N THR A 319 1.46 17.16 16.93
CA THR A 319 2.37 16.73 18.00
C THR A 319 3.48 15.77 17.55
N ALA A 320 3.27 15.03 16.46
CA ALA A 320 4.18 13.96 16.03
C ALA A 320 4.62 14.10 14.56
N PRO A 321 5.54 15.03 14.23
CA PRO A 321 5.96 15.29 12.84
C PRO A 321 6.71 14.12 12.18
N ALA A 322 7.26 13.18 12.97
CA ALA A 322 7.89 11.96 12.46
C ALA A 322 6.92 10.76 12.36
N GLY A 323 5.67 10.94 12.80
CA GLY A 323 4.67 9.88 12.96
C GLY A 323 4.98 8.87 14.08
N ILE A 324 4.00 8.02 14.36
CA ILE A 324 4.07 6.95 15.37
C ILE A 324 5.23 6.01 15.07
N ALA A 325 5.39 5.63 13.79
CA ALA A 325 6.50 4.76 13.43
C ALA A 325 7.87 5.39 13.72
N GLY A 326 8.03 6.69 13.49
CA GLY A 326 9.27 7.41 13.80
C GLY A 326 9.59 7.41 15.30
N GLN A 327 8.58 7.58 16.14
CA GLN A 327 8.73 7.52 17.60
C GLN A 327 9.16 6.12 18.07
N ILE A 328 8.55 5.06 17.52
CA ILE A 328 8.93 3.67 17.81
C ILE A 328 10.38 3.39 17.38
N ALA A 329 10.79 3.84 16.18
CA ALA A 329 12.18 3.70 15.72
C ALA A 329 13.17 4.40 16.65
N ALA A 330 12.85 5.63 17.07
CA ALA A 330 13.70 6.40 17.97
C ALA A 330 13.84 5.72 19.35
N LEU A 331 12.75 5.15 19.88
CA LEU A 331 12.78 4.40 21.13
C LEU A 331 13.65 3.14 21.03
N ILE A 332 13.48 2.34 19.97
CA ILE A 332 14.29 1.14 19.72
C ILE A 332 15.78 1.51 19.59
N ALA A 333 16.10 2.60 18.88
CA ALA A 333 17.47 3.08 18.73
C ALA A 333 18.09 3.50 20.08
N ARG A 334 17.32 4.17 20.94
CA ARG A 334 17.77 4.56 22.30
C ARG A 334 18.06 3.35 23.18
N LEU A 335 17.18 2.34 23.16
CA LEU A 335 17.35 1.10 23.93
C LEU A 335 18.59 0.32 23.47
N ASN A 336 18.80 0.19 22.15
CA ASN A 336 19.97 -0.48 21.60
C ASN A 336 21.28 0.30 21.85
N GLY A 337 21.24 1.63 21.80
CA GLY A 337 22.38 2.50 22.14
C GLY A 337 22.77 2.46 23.63
N GLY A 338 21.79 2.26 24.53
CA GLY A 338 22.03 2.06 25.96
C GLY A 338 22.71 0.71 26.28
N LEU A 339 22.31 -0.35 25.58
CA LEU A 339 22.87 -1.71 25.76
C LEU A 339 24.34 -1.84 25.29
N SER A 340 24.76 -1.02 24.31
CA SER A 340 26.15 -0.96 23.85
C SER A 340 27.11 -0.33 24.86
N ARG A 341 26.62 0.55 25.75
CA ARG A 341 27.45 1.21 26.77
C ARG A 341 27.62 0.37 28.06
N GLY A 342 26.79 -0.64 28.26
CA GLY A 342 26.84 -1.52 29.44
C GLY A 342 27.78 -2.73 29.31
N ARG A 343 28.33 -3.02 28.12
CA ARG A 343 29.23 -4.16 27.86
C ARG A 343 30.72 -3.82 27.86
N GLY A 344 31.07 -2.59 28.22
CA GLY A 344 32.45 -2.08 28.31
C GLY A 344 32.87 -1.68 29.73
N ARG A 345 32.30 -2.31 30.75
CA ARG A 345 32.73 -2.21 32.15
C ARG A 345 32.93 -3.59 32.73
#